data_AF-A0A7W1GGR7-F1
#
_entry.id   AF-A0A7W1GGR7-F1
#
_cell.length_a   1.000
_cell.length_b   1.000
_cell.length_c   1.000
_cell.angle_alpha   90.00
_cell.angle_beta   90.00
_cell.angle_gamma   90.00
#
_symmetry.space_group_name_H-M   'P 1'
#
loop_
_entity.id
_entity.type
_entity.pdbx_description
1 polymer ?
#
loop_
_entity_poly.entity_id
_entity_poly.type
_entity_poly.pdbx_seq_one_letter_code
_entity_poly.pdbx_strand_id
1 'polypeptide(L)'
;MNKRFHIAIFALAAAVAMAVAGATFPAPHVAAQSGLDPLAALPASDIVLMIDAGRLINQIAPQALANDPATLKKMNDGINEINASTGIDMRAVKRVVVGMPMFDVKAMTASGQFPGVAIVEGIDTAKVLALIATSGAVKSSETTHGGKTIYTLAPKDETKTNGVATAPRMPLQKMSLVALDANTLSVGDLRQVRASIDASAGRGMKTSGDLLMMASRNPNALVSVAGNFPSEQMRQLLDGAGPLPISDEAKQAIMSITQLY
;
A
#
# COMPACT_ATOMS: atom_id res chain seq x y z
N MET A 1 4.62 -0.68 23.32
CA MET A 1 3.96 -0.74 22.00
C MET A 1 3.90 -2.19 21.56
N ASN A 2 2.69 -2.76 21.39
CA ASN A 2 2.48 -4.20 21.27
C ASN A 2 2.87 -4.74 19.88
N LYS A 3 3.63 -5.82 19.85
CA LYS A 3 4.24 -6.48 18.66
C LYS A 3 3.23 -6.98 17.60
N ARG A 4 1.92 -6.84 17.83
CA ARG A 4 0.84 -7.27 16.93
C ARG A 4 0.38 -6.18 15.94
N PHE A 5 0.84 -4.94 16.11
CA PHE A 5 0.37 -3.80 15.32
C PHE A 5 0.99 -3.74 13.91
N HIS A 6 2.22 -4.22 13.73
CA HIS A 6 2.96 -4.08 12.46
C HIS A 6 2.63 -5.16 11.41
N ILE A 7 2.07 -6.30 11.82
CA ILE A 7 1.66 -7.39 10.90
C ILE A 7 0.23 -7.16 10.38
N ALA A 8 -0.59 -6.40 11.12
CA ALA A 8 -2.02 -6.25 10.84
C ALA A 8 -2.33 -5.45 9.56
N ILE A 9 -1.50 -4.46 9.19
CA ILE A 9 -1.82 -3.56 8.06
C ILE A 9 -1.63 -4.25 6.70
N PHE A 10 -0.60 -5.08 6.54
CA PHE A 10 -0.39 -5.87 5.32
C PHE A 10 -1.24 -7.16 5.28
N ALA A 11 -1.51 -7.79 6.43
CA ALA A 11 -2.33 -9.00 6.50
C ALA A 11 -3.83 -8.73 6.30
N LEU A 12 -4.33 -7.55 6.70
CA LEU A 12 -5.75 -7.20 6.52
C LEU A 12 -6.11 -6.96 5.05
N ALA A 13 -5.19 -6.39 4.26
CA ALA A 13 -5.38 -6.23 2.82
C ALA A 13 -5.48 -7.58 2.09
N ALA A 14 -4.68 -8.57 2.49
CA ALA A 14 -4.73 -9.92 1.94
C ALA A 14 -5.99 -10.68 2.37
N ALA A 15 -6.46 -10.52 3.62
CA ALA A 15 -7.65 -11.20 4.13
C ALA A 15 -8.97 -10.66 3.57
N VAL A 16 -9.09 -9.34 3.35
CA VAL A 16 -10.33 -8.79 2.78
C VAL A 16 -10.42 -9.06 1.28
N ALA A 17 -9.30 -9.17 0.55
CA ALA A 17 -9.30 -9.59 -0.85
C ALA A 17 -9.88 -11.02 -1.05
N MET A 18 -9.81 -11.89 -0.03
CA MET A 18 -10.32 -13.27 -0.12
C MET A 18 -11.84 -13.36 -0.09
N ALA A 19 -12.53 -12.45 0.59
CA ALA A 19 -13.96 -12.56 0.85
C ALA A 19 -14.84 -11.97 -0.26
N VAL A 20 -14.25 -11.35 -1.29
CA VAL A 20 -14.97 -10.64 -2.37
C VAL A 20 -15.02 -11.41 -3.68
N ALA A 21 -14.50 -12.65 -3.69
CA ALA A 21 -14.39 -13.47 -4.89
C ALA A 21 -15.72 -13.85 -5.58
N GLY A 22 -16.88 -13.62 -4.95
CA GLY A 22 -18.17 -14.13 -5.43
C GLY A 22 -19.35 -13.17 -5.38
N ALA A 23 -19.15 -11.89 -5.03
CA ALA A 23 -20.27 -10.95 -4.83
C ALA A 23 -20.32 -9.87 -5.90
N THR A 24 -21.36 -9.89 -6.73
CA THR A 24 -21.73 -8.81 -7.65
C THR A 24 -22.53 -7.75 -6.90
N PHE A 25 -21.92 -6.59 -6.64
CA PHE A 25 -22.60 -5.47 -6.00
C PHE A 25 -22.99 -4.40 -7.03
N PRO A 26 -24.19 -3.81 -6.94
CA PRO A 26 -24.59 -2.68 -7.78
C PRO A 26 -23.70 -1.46 -7.48
N ALA A 27 -23.24 -0.79 -8.53
CA ALA A 27 -22.25 0.28 -8.44
C ALA A 27 -22.88 1.63 -8.06
N PRO A 28 -22.38 2.32 -7.01
CA PRO A 28 -22.59 3.75 -6.87
C PRO A 28 -21.63 4.54 -7.75
N HIS A 29 -22.12 5.61 -8.40
CA HIS A 29 -21.29 6.54 -9.16
C HIS A 29 -20.42 7.40 -8.22
N VAL A 30 -19.10 7.36 -8.41
CA VAL A 30 -18.15 8.23 -7.71
C VAL A 30 -18.06 9.56 -8.47
N ALA A 31 -18.47 10.66 -7.83
CA ALA A 31 -18.26 12.00 -8.36
C ALA A 31 -16.76 12.36 -8.33
N ALA A 32 -16.25 12.95 -9.41
CA ALA A 32 -14.87 13.42 -9.51
C ALA A 32 -14.63 14.54 -8.48
N GLN A 33 -13.69 14.32 -7.55
CA GLN A 33 -13.26 15.34 -6.60
C GLN A 33 -11.95 15.98 -7.08
N SER A 34 -11.88 17.32 -6.97
CA SER A 34 -10.71 18.14 -7.25
C SER A 34 -9.59 17.86 -6.24
N GLY A 35 -8.79 16.84 -6.53
CA GLY A 35 -7.59 16.47 -5.78
C GLY A 35 -6.53 15.96 -6.75
N LEU A 36 -5.29 15.81 -6.29
CA LEU A 36 -4.27 15.17 -7.10
C LEU A 36 -4.68 13.72 -7.40
N ASP A 37 -4.69 13.34 -8.69
CA ASP A 37 -4.89 11.94 -9.07
C ASP A 37 -3.68 11.11 -8.62
N PRO A 38 -3.85 10.10 -7.74
CA PRO A 38 -2.73 9.28 -7.27
C PRO A 38 -2.00 8.55 -8.39
N LEU A 39 -2.67 8.26 -9.53
CA LEU A 39 -2.00 7.67 -10.71
C LEU A 39 -1.05 8.68 -11.39
N ALA A 40 -1.38 9.96 -11.36
CA ALA A 40 -0.53 11.01 -11.95
C ALA A 40 0.76 11.25 -11.16
N ALA A 41 0.79 10.86 -9.88
CA ALA A 41 1.97 10.90 -9.02
C ALA A 41 2.82 9.63 -9.06
N LEU A 42 2.43 8.62 -9.85
CA LEU A 42 3.28 7.44 -10.00
C LEU A 42 4.53 7.76 -10.82
N PRO A 43 5.73 7.45 -10.30
CA PRO A 43 6.94 7.50 -11.10
C PRO A 43 6.93 6.38 -12.15
N ALA A 44 7.94 6.36 -13.03
CA ALA A 44 8.16 5.23 -13.94
C ALA A 44 8.13 3.90 -13.18
N SER A 45 7.14 3.08 -13.50
CA SER A 45 6.85 1.80 -12.85
C SER A 45 6.58 0.76 -13.94
N ASP A 46 7.04 -0.46 -13.69
CA ASP A 46 6.75 -1.63 -14.53
C ASP A 46 5.58 -2.44 -13.98
N ILE A 47 5.21 -2.21 -12.72
CA ILE A 47 4.07 -2.82 -12.03
C ILE A 47 3.29 -1.72 -11.32
N VAL A 48 1.97 -1.73 -11.51
CA VAL A 48 1.01 -0.87 -10.82
C VAL A 48 -0.04 -1.74 -10.13
N LEU A 49 -0.22 -1.51 -8.83
CA LEU A 49 -1.28 -2.10 -8.02
C LEU A 49 -2.20 -0.97 -7.55
N MET A 50 -3.49 -1.09 -7.79
CA MET A 50 -4.52 -0.17 -7.29
C MET A 50 -5.42 -0.90 -6.31
N ILE A 51 -5.75 -0.23 -5.21
CA ILE A 51 -6.65 -0.74 -4.18
C ILE A 51 -7.68 0.34 -3.88
N ASP A 52 -8.96 0.03 -4.02
CA ASP A 52 -10.07 0.84 -3.52
C ASP A 52 -10.30 0.55 -2.04
N ALA A 53 -9.42 1.11 -1.21
CA ALA A 53 -9.44 0.92 0.24
C ALA A 53 -10.76 1.41 0.85
N GLY A 54 -11.34 2.48 0.31
CA GLY A 54 -12.58 3.07 0.80
C GLY A 54 -13.74 2.10 0.66
N ARG A 55 -13.95 1.50 -0.53
CA ARG A 55 -14.99 0.49 -0.72
C ARG A 55 -14.68 -0.78 0.06
N LEU A 56 -13.42 -1.21 0.05
CA LEU A 56 -12.98 -2.42 0.73
C LEU A 56 -13.30 -2.38 2.24
N ILE A 57 -12.95 -1.29 2.92
CA ILE A 57 -13.13 -1.14 4.38
C ILE A 57 -14.58 -0.79 4.74
N ASN A 58 -15.24 0.09 3.98
CA ASN A 58 -16.52 0.67 4.39
C ASN A 58 -17.75 -0.07 3.85
N GLN A 59 -17.62 -0.83 2.75
CA GLN A 59 -18.74 -1.52 2.12
C GLN A 59 -18.55 -3.02 2.18
N ILE A 60 -17.40 -3.48 1.68
CA ILE A 60 -17.18 -4.89 1.38
C ILE A 60 -16.84 -5.69 2.63
N ALA A 61 -15.89 -5.25 3.45
CA ALA A 61 -15.52 -5.97 4.67
C ALA A 61 -16.70 -6.13 5.65
N PRO A 62 -17.54 -5.10 5.91
CA PRO A 62 -18.72 -5.26 6.75
C PRO A 62 -19.74 -6.27 6.20
N GLN A 63 -19.93 -6.28 4.88
CA GLN A 63 -20.85 -7.23 4.22
C GLN A 63 -20.31 -8.66 4.24
N ALA A 64 -19.02 -8.84 3.93
CA ALA A 64 -18.35 -10.13 3.98
C ALA A 64 -18.35 -10.73 5.39
N LEU A 65 -18.25 -9.89 6.42
CA LEU A 65 -18.24 -10.30 7.83
C LEU A 65 -19.62 -10.20 8.49
N ALA A 66 -20.70 -10.04 7.71
CA ALA A 66 -22.05 -9.93 8.27
C ALA A 66 -22.45 -11.17 9.10
N ASN A 67 -21.93 -12.35 8.72
CA ASN A 67 -22.14 -13.62 9.42
C ASN A 67 -21.09 -13.91 10.51
N ASP A 68 -20.11 -13.03 10.70
CA ASP A 68 -19.11 -13.11 11.77
C ASP A 68 -18.98 -11.76 12.52
N PRO A 69 -19.95 -11.44 13.40
CA PRO A 69 -19.95 -10.19 14.16
C PRO A 69 -18.72 -10.02 15.06
N ALA A 70 -18.11 -11.12 15.50
CA ALA A 70 -16.94 -11.08 16.37
C ALA A 70 -15.71 -10.58 15.61
N THR A 71 -15.49 -11.08 14.39
CA THR A 71 -14.40 -10.61 13.52
C THR A 71 -14.66 -9.19 13.03
N LEU A 72 -15.89 -8.85 12.65
CA LEU A 72 -16.27 -7.48 12.29
C LEU A 72 -16.00 -6.49 13.42
N LYS A 73 -16.35 -6.87 14.67
CA LYS A 73 -16.05 -6.04 15.84
C LYS A 73 -14.54 -5.85 16.01
N LYS A 74 -13.73 -6.91 15.91
CA LYS A 74 -12.26 -6.81 16.02
C LYS A 74 -11.66 -5.88 14.97
N MET A 75 -12.14 -5.95 13.73
CA MET A 75 -11.70 -5.05 12.66
C MET A 75 -12.01 -3.59 13.02
N ASN A 76 -13.25 -3.32 13.44
CA ASN A 76 -13.67 -1.98 13.83
C ASN A 76 -12.91 -1.45 15.05
N ASP A 77 -12.68 -2.29 16.05
CA ASP A 77 -11.88 -1.97 17.23
C ASP A 77 -10.45 -1.59 16.81
N GLY A 78 -9.82 -2.36 15.91
CA GLY A 78 -8.47 -2.07 15.42
C GLY A 78 -8.39 -0.75 14.64
N ILE A 79 -9.38 -0.46 13.79
CA ILE A 79 -9.46 0.83 13.09
C ILE A 79 -9.62 1.99 14.09
N ASN A 80 -10.49 1.81 15.09
CA ASN A 80 -10.72 2.82 16.11
C ASN A 80 -9.49 3.01 17.01
N GLU A 81 -8.74 1.95 17.31
CA GLU A 81 -7.48 2.03 18.06
C GLU A 81 -6.40 2.80 17.29
N ILE A 82 -6.27 2.56 15.98
CA ILE A 82 -5.39 3.34 15.11
C ILE A 82 -5.79 4.82 15.15
N ASN A 83 -7.07 5.13 14.97
CA ASN A 83 -7.54 6.53 15.01
C ASN A 83 -7.32 7.17 16.38
N ALA A 84 -7.63 6.47 17.48
CA ALA A 84 -7.44 6.99 18.83
C ALA A 84 -5.96 7.24 19.16
N SER A 85 -5.05 6.38 18.68
CA SER A 85 -3.61 6.48 18.98
C SER A 85 -2.85 7.43 18.05
N THR A 86 -3.33 7.62 16.81
CA THR A 86 -2.60 8.38 15.77
C THR A 86 -3.35 9.61 15.25
N GLY A 87 -4.66 9.71 15.51
CA GLY A 87 -5.56 10.69 14.89
C GLY A 87 -5.89 10.41 13.42
N ILE A 88 -5.36 9.32 12.84
CA ILE A 88 -5.53 8.95 11.44
C ILE A 88 -6.74 8.01 11.31
N ASP A 89 -7.73 8.43 10.54
CA ASP A 89 -8.89 7.59 10.22
C ASP A 89 -8.62 6.74 8.97
N MET A 90 -8.46 5.43 9.15
CA MET A 90 -8.24 4.49 8.05
C MET A 90 -9.47 4.35 7.13
N ARG A 91 -10.67 4.71 7.61
CA ARG A 91 -11.89 4.69 6.78
C ARG A 91 -11.94 5.83 5.79
N ALA A 92 -11.18 6.90 6.03
CA ALA A 92 -11.07 8.04 5.13
C ALA A 92 -10.19 7.76 3.91
N VAL A 93 -9.30 6.74 4.00
CA VAL A 93 -8.46 6.32 2.88
C VAL A 93 -9.36 5.82 1.76
N LYS A 94 -9.29 6.51 0.62
CA LYS A 94 -10.11 6.19 -0.56
C LYS A 94 -9.40 5.15 -1.42
N ARG A 95 -8.14 5.43 -1.76
CA ARG A 95 -7.39 4.66 -2.72
C ARG A 95 -5.94 4.56 -2.31
N VAL A 96 -5.35 3.40 -2.58
CA VAL A 96 -3.91 3.19 -2.52
C VAL A 96 -3.45 2.77 -3.90
N VAL A 97 -2.47 3.47 -4.44
CA VAL A 97 -1.84 3.14 -5.71
C VAL A 97 -0.37 2.87 -5.44
N VAL A 98 0.11 1.70 -5.84
CA VAL A 98 1.49 1.27 -5.64
C VAL A 98 2.15 1.14 -7.00
N GLY A 99 3.25 1.85 -7.19
CA GLY A 99 4.13 1.72 -8.35
C GLY A 99 5.44 1.07 -7.97
N MET A 100 5.86 0.08 -8.74
CA MET A 100 7.14 -0.59 -8.57
C MET A 100 7.86 -0.68 -9.93
N PRO A 101 9.17 -0.36 -9.98
CA PRO A 101 10.00 -0.75 -11.11
C PRO A 101 10.12 -2.27 -11.15
N MET A 102 10.57 -2.81 -12.27
CA MET A 102 10.87 -4.22 -12.36
C MET A 102 11.98 -4.56 -11.37
N PHE A 103 11.73 -5.56 -10.53
CA PHE A 103 12.68 -6.00 -9.53
C PHE A 103 12.89 -7.51 -9.63
N ASP A 104 14.09 -7.95 -9.29
CA ASP A 104 14.34 -9.37 -9.08
C ASP A 104 13.68 -9.78 -7.75
N VAL A 105 12.67 -10.64 -7.84
CA VAL A 105 11.91 -11.17 -6.69
C VAL A 105 12.84 -11.84 -5.66
N LYS A 106 13.92 -12.48 -6.12
CA LYS A 106 14.95 -13.07 -5.23
C LYS A 106 15.77 -12.00 -4.52
N ALA A 107 16.11 -10.91 -5.22
CA ALA A 107 16.80 -9.79 -4.61
C ALA A 107 15.92 -9.03 -3.62
N MET A 108 14.63 -8.90 -3.89
CA MET A 108 13.65 -8.30 -2.98
C MET A 108 13.50 -9.15 -1.70
N THR A 109 13.33 -10.46 -1.83
CA THR A 109 13.23 -11.36 -0.67
C THR A 109 14.52 -11.44 0.15
N ALA A 110 15.68 -11.38 -0.50
CA ALA A 110 16.97 -11.41 0.19
C ALA A 110 17.32 -10.09 0.90
N SER A 111 17.02 -8.94 0.27
CA SER A 111 17.30 -7.62 0.85
C SER A 111 16.23 -7.15 1.83
N GLY A 112 15.04 -7.73 1.73
CA GLY A 112 13.81 -7.24 2.35
C GLY A 112 13.30 -5.93 1.74
N GLN A 113 14.10 -5.22 0.93
CA GLN A 113 13.82 -3.84 0.54
C GLN A 113 12.62 -3.77 -0.38
N PHE A 114 11.64 -2.92 -0.03
CA PHE A 114 10.54 -2.57 -0.94
C PHE A 114 11.03 -1.52 -1.94
N PRO A 115 11.22 -1.87 -3.24
CA PRO A 115 11.83 -0.96 -4.22
C PRO A 115 10.77 -0.08 -4.91
N GLY A 116 9.71 0.29 -4.22
CA GLY A 116 8.54 0.95 -4.80
C GLY A 116 8.05 2.15 -4.01
N VAL A 117 6.95 2.73 -4.50
CA VAL A 117 6.23 3.81 -3.84
C VAL A 117 4.74 3.52 -3.79
N ALA A 118 4.14 3.73 -2.64
CA ALA A 118 2.71 3.78 -2.43
C ALA A 118 2.25 5.24 -2.36
N ILE A 119 1.21 5.58 -3.12
CA ILE A 119 0.48 6.84 -3.08
C ILE A 119 -0.87 6.55 -2.44
N VAL A 120 -1.11 7.18 -1.29
CA VAL A 120 -2.30 6.98 -0.45
C VAL A 120 -3.16 8.22 -0.55
N GLU A 121 -4.37 8.07 -1.09
CA GLU A 121 -5.36 9.13 -1.23
C GLU A 121 -6.42 9.06 -0.11
N GLY A 122 -6.84 10.21 0.41
CA GLY A 122 -7.88 10.32 1.43
C GLY A 122 -7.34 10.32 2.86
N ILE A 123 -6.03 10.51 3.03
CA ILE A 123 -5.39 10.57 4.36
C ILE A 123 -5.02 12.01 4.72
N ASP A 124 -5.34 12.45 5.93
CA ASP A 124 -4.94 13.76 6.45
C ASP A 124 -3.42 13.79 6.66
N THR A 125 -2.71 14.38 5.69
CA THR A 125 -1.26 14.39 5.69
C THR A 125 -0.69 15.23 6.83
N ALA A 126 -1.38 16.29 7.26
CA ALA A 126 -0.93 17.13 8.36
C ALA A 126 -0.88 16.33 9.67
N LYS A 127 -1.89 15.48 9.92
CA LYS A 127 -1.89 14.56 11.08
C LYS A 127 -0.79 13.52 11.00
N VAL A 128 -0.55 12.95 9.81
CA VAL A 128 0.56 11.99 9.60
C VAL A 128 1.90 12.64 9.91
N LEU A 129 2.15 13.85 9.42
CA LEU A 129 3.40 14.57 9.66
C LEU A 129 3.55 14.98 11.13
N ALA A 130 2.48 15.44 11.78
CA ALA A 130 2.48 15.74 13.21
C ALA A 130 2.80 14.50 14.06
N LEU A 131 2.23 13.34 13.70
CA LEU A 131 2.55 12.07 14.36
C LEU A 131 4.03 11.74 14.25
N ILE A 132 4.63 11.90 13.06
CA ILE A 132 6.06 11.64 12.85
C ILE A 132 6.90 12.56 13.73
N ALA A 133 6.61 13.86 13.72
CA ALA A 133 7.32 14.86 14.50
C ALA A 133 7.25 14.60 16.02
N THR A 134 6.14 14.03 16.50
CA THR A 134 5.91 13.78 17.94
C THR A 134 6.27 12.38 18.40
N SER A 135 6.39 11.40 17.48
CA SER A 135 6.50 9.98 17.84
C SER A 135 7.76 9.62 18.64
N GLY A 136 8.87 10.36 18.50
CA GLY A 136 10.15 10.13 19.21
C GLY A 136 10.80 8.74 19.04
N ALA A 137 10.10 7.81 18.37
CA ALA A 137 10.40 6.40 18.26
C ALA A 137 11.26 6.06 17.03
N VAL A 138 11.41 7.02 16.11
CA VAL A 138 12.09 6.86 14.84
C VAL A 138 13.08 7.98 14.67
N LYS A 139 14.32 7.68 14.25
CA LYS A 139 15.24 8.73 13.81
C LYS A 139 14.71 9.24 12.47
N SER A 140 14.16 10.45 12.47
CA SER A 140 13.77 11.13 11.25
C SER A 140 14.94 11.97 10.73
N SER A 141 15.27 11.84 9.45
CA SER A 141 16.05 12.85 8.74
C SER A 141 15.15 13.54 7.73
N GLU A 142 15.25 14.85 7.66
CA GLU A 142 14.50 15.66 6.70
C GLU A 142 15.38 16.00 5.51
N THR A 143 14.83 15.85 4.31
CA THR A 143 15.46 16.34 3.08
C THR A 143 14.41 17.02 2.21
N THR A 144 14.78 18.08 1.50
CA THR A 144 13.86 18.79 0.61
C THR A 144 14.05 18.37 -0.84
N HIS A 145 12.95 18.16 -1.57
CA HIS A 145 12.97 17.92 -3.02
C HIS A 145 11.72 18.52 -3.66
N GLY A 146 11.87 19.22 -4.79
CA GLY A 146 10.73 19.81 -5.50
C GLY A 146 9.86 20.76 -4.66
N GLY A 147 10.44 21.42 -3.65
CA GLY A 147 9.71 22.29 -2.71
C GLY A 147 8.89 21.55 -1.64
N LYS A 148 9.04 20.23 -1.53
CA LYS A 148 8.39 19.40 -0.50
C LYS A 148 9.43 18.81 0.47
N THR A 149 9.05 18.67 1.74
CA THR A 149 9.89 18.03 2.77
C THR A 149 9.62 16.53 2.80
N ILE A 150 10.66 15.75 2.53
CA ILE A 150 10.67 14.30 2.66
C ILE A 150 11.19 13.93 4.04
N TYR A 151 10.40 13.15 4.77
CA TYR A 151 10.78 12.57 6.05
C TYR A 151 11.27 11.15 5.81
N THR A 152 12.54 10.88 6.09
CA THR A 152 13.09 9.53 6.06
C THR A 152 13.13 8.97 7.47
N LEU A 153 12.35 7.92 7.68
CA LEU A 153 12.22 7.16 8.90
C LEU A 153 13.26 6.05 8.91
N ALA A 154 14.21 6.13 9.84
CA ALA A 154 15.17 5.05 10.10
C ALA A 154 14.86 4.38 11.46
N PRO A 155 14.98 3.05 11.55
CA PRO A 155 14.88 2.36 12.83
C PRO A 155 15.90 2.97 13.79
N LYS A 156 15.47 3.29 15.00
CA LYS A 156 16.38 3.67 16.08
C LYS A 156 17.26 2.45 16.34
N ASP A 157 18.57 2.58 16.15
CA ASP A 157 19.54 1.49 16.22
C ASP A 157 19.14 0.47 17.28
N GLU A 158 18.78 -0.76 16.86
CA GLU A 158 18.65 -1.86 17.80
C GLU A 158 20.05 -2.07 18.38
N THR A 159 20.25 -1.61 19.62
CA THR A 159 21.40 -2.01 20.42
C THR A 159 21.50 -3.53 20.35
N LYS A 160 22.63 -4.03 19.84
CA LYS A 160 22.96 -5.46 19.79
C LYS A 160 22.88 -6.05 21.20
N THR A 161 21.71 -6.49 21.65
CA THR A 161 21.55 -7.25 22.89
C THR A 161 21.74 -8.73 22.58
N ASN A 162 22.95 -9.20 22.87
CA ASN A 162 23.39 -10.56 23.14
C ASN A 162 22.36 -11.70 22.89
N GLY A 163 22.48 -12.36 21.74
CA GLY A 163 22.44 -13.82 21.69
C GLY A 163 21.10 -14.56 21.73
N VAL A 164 19.94 -13.90 21.68
CA VAL A 164 18.65 -14.61 21.60
C VAL A 164 17.85 -14.16 20.39
N ALA A 165 17.77 -15.03 19.38
CA ALA A 165 16.98 -14.83 18.17
C ALA A 165 15.49 -14.94 18.47
N THR A 166 14.84 -13.81 18.81
CA THR A 166 13.38 -13.73 18.90
C THR A 166 12.76 -13.38 17.55
N ALA A 167 12.40 -14.40 16.75
CA ALA A 167 11.56 -14.36 15.53
C ALA A 167 12.04 -13.38 14.41
N PRO A 168 11.67 -13.59 13.13
CA PRO A 168 12.05 -12.66 12.07
C PRO A 168 11.28 -11.34 12.26
N ARG A 169 11.87 -10.40 13.01
CA ARG A 169 11.50 -9.00 12.93
C ARG A 169 11.93 -8.56 11.53
N MET A 170 10.97 -8.25 10.66
CA MET A 170 11.31 -7.52 9.44
C MET A 170 12.04 -6.24 9.90
N PRO A 171 13.33 -6.05 9.56
CA PRO A 171 14.02 -4.83 9.94
C PRO A 171 13.17 -3.68 9.42
N LEU A 172 12.76 -2.74 10.28
CA LEU A 172 12.08 -1.53 9.84
C LEU A 172 13.03 -0.86 8.85
N GLN A 173 12.74 -0.97 7.57
CA GLN A 173 13.60 -0.41 6.53
C GLN A 173 13.54 1.10 6.57
N LYS A 174 14.57 1.73 6.00
CA LYS A 174 14.54 3.16 5.76
C LYS A 174 13.38 3.47 4.82
N MET A 175 12.30 4.00 5.37
CA MET A 175 11.10 4.36 4.64
C MET A 175 11.05 5.87 4.54
N SER A 176 10.82 6.40 3.36
CA SER A 176 10.64 7.83 3.13
C SER A 176 9.17 8.12 2.88
N LEU A 177 8.71 9.27 3.35
CA LEU A 177 7.36 9.73 3.09
C LEU A 177 7.32 11.24 2.87
N VAL A 178 6.33 11.68 2.10
CA VAL A 178 6.10 13.08 1.76
C VAL A 178 4.61 13.33 1.54
N ALA A 179 4.13 14.49 1.99
CA ALA A 179 2.81 14.97 1.62
C ALA A 179 2.85 15.54 0.19
N LEU A 180 2.12 14.92 -0.73
CA LEU A 180 1.97 15.43 -2.10
C LEU A 180 0.96 16.57 -2.13
N ASP A 181 -0.13 16.47 -1.39
CA ASP A 181 -1.06 17.55 -1.09
C ASP A 181 -1.67 17.35 0.31
N ALA A 182 -2.74 18.07 0.65
CA ALA A 182 -3.39 17.96 1.97
C ALA A 182 -3.92 16.54 2.27
N ASN A 183 -4.31 15.78 1.24
CA ASN A 183 -5.03 14.52 1.36
C ASN A 183 -4.30 13.33 0.71
N THR A 184 -3.09 13.53 0.20
CA THR A 184 -2.34 12.55 -0.58
C THR A 184 -0.93 12.40 -0.04
N LEU A 185 -0.61 11.19 0.43
CA LEU A 185 0.69 10.85 0.99
C LEU A 185 1.44 9.91 0.03
N SER A 186 2.72 10.18 -0.21
CA SER A 186 3.61 9.23 -0.89
C SER A 186 4.54 8.59 0.13
N VAL A 187 4.69 7.27 0.08
CA VAL A 187 5.49 6.46 1.01
C VAL A 187 6.28 5.41 0.22
N GLY A 188 7.59 5.29 0.43
CA GLY A 188 8.41 4.33 -0.30
C GLY A 188 9.89 4.51 -0.02
N ASP A 189 10.75 4.04 -0.92
CA ASP A 189 12.16 4.40 -0.86
C ASP A 189 12.39 5.86 -1.26
N LEU A 190 13.50 6.46 -0.80
CA LEU A 190 13.79 7.88 -1.02
C LEU A 190 13.84 8.25 -2.52
N ARG A 191 14.35 7.34 -3.37
CA ARG A 191 14.48 7.60 -4.81
C ARG A 191 13.10 7.63 -5.45
N GLN A 192 12.23 6.66 -5.16
CA GLN A 192 10.88 6.61 -5.71
C GLN A 192 9.98 7.72 -5.15
N VAL A 193 10.17 8.13 -3.89
CA VAL A 193 9.48 9.29 -3.32
C VAL A 193 9.88 10.60 -4.00
N ARG A 194 11.17 10.80 -4.33
CA ARG A 194 11.58 11.96 -5.14
C ARG A 194 10.96 11.92 -6.53
N ALA A 195 10.95 10.75 -7.15
CA ALA A 195 10.36 10.56 -8.47
C ALA A 195 8.84 10.77 -8.46
N SER A 196 8.12 10.41 -7.38
CA SER A 196 6.68 10.68 -7.25
C SER A 196 6.38 12.17 -7.09
N ILE A 197 7.24 12.91 -6.36
CA ILE A 197 7.16 14.38 -6.29
C ILE A 197 7.31 14.98 -7.69
N ASP A 198 8.31 14.53 -8.46
CA ASP A 198 8.52 15.03 -9.82
C ASP A 198 7.34 14.69 -10.73
N ALA A 199 6.85 13.45 -10.70
CA ALA A 199 5.69 12.99 -11.48
C ALA A 199 4.43 13.82 -11.16
N SER A 200 4.18 14.07 -9.87
CA SER A 200 3.06 14.89 -9.37
C SER A 200 3.11 16.34 -9.87
N ALA A 201 4.33 16.87 -10.09
CA ALA A 201 4.56 18.21 -10.62
C ALA A 201 4.56 18.25 -12.16
N GLY A 202 4.24 17.14 -12.84
CA GLY A 202 4.30 17.04 -14.30
C GLY A 202 5.72 16.93 -14.86
N ARG A 203 6.71 16.58 -14.03
CA ARG A 203 8.12 16.43 -14.40
C ARG A 203 8.56 14.96 -14.29
N GLY A 204 9.75 14.64 -14.78
CA GLY A 204 10.33 13.30 -14.67
C GLY A 204 9.65 12.23 -15.53
N MET A 205 10.12 11.00 -15.40
CA MET A 205 9.53 9.85 -16.08
C MET A 205 8.31 9.36 -15.32
N LYS A 206 7.20 9.17 -16.04
CA LYS A 206 5.93 8.68 -15.49
C LYS A 206 5.74 7.22 -15.87
N THR A 207 4.86 6.54 -15.14
CA THR A 207 4.32 5.25 -15.59
C THR A 207 3.71 5.40 -16.98
N SER A 208 3.86 4.38 -17.82
CA SER A 208 3.31 4.41 -19.19
C SER A 208 1.78 4.51 -19.17
N GLY A 209 1.23 5.26 -20.13
CA GLY A 209 -0.22 5.45 -20.26
C GLY A 209 -0.96 4.12 -20.45
N ASP A 210 -0.37 3.17 -21.17
CA ASP A 210 -0.94 1.84 -21.37
C ASP A 210 -1.06 1.06 -20.06
N LEU A 211 -0.03 1.10 -19.21
CA LEU A 211 -0.04 0.41 -17.93
C LEU A 211 -1.07 1.01 -16.97
N LEU A 212 -1.18 2.35 -16.96
CA LEU A 212 -2.22 3.06 -16.21
C LEU A 212 -3.61 2.69 -16.70
N MET A 213 -3.83 2.68 -18.02
CA MET A 213 -5.10 2.30 -18.63
C MET A 213 -5.46 0.85 -18.30
N MET A 214 -4.49 -0.06 -18.25
CA MET A 214 -4.71 -1.44 -17.83
C MET A 214 -5.10 -1.52 -16.35
N ALA A 215 -4.36 -0.83 -15.47
CA ALA A 215 -4.65 -0.81 -14.04
C ALA A 215 -6.03 -0.19 -13.75
N SER A 216 -6.45 0.83 -14.51
CA SER A 216 -7.75 1.49 -14.36
C SER A 216 -8.85 0.92 -15.25
N ARG A 217 -8.61 -0.19 -15.98
CA ARG A 217 -9.54 -0.74 -16.97
C ARG A 217 -10.91 -1.07 -16.36
N ASN A 218 -10.91 -1.60 -15.15
CA ASN A 218 -12.13 -1.91 -14.41
C ASN A 218 -12.28 -0.96 -13.21
N PRO A 219 -13.07 0.12 -13.34
CA PRO A 219 -13.28 1.08 -12.25
C PRO A 219 -14.04 0.48 -11.06
N ASN A 220 -14.67 -0.69 -11.24
CA ASN A 220 -15.39 -1.39 -10.19
C ASN A 220 -14.52 -2.40 -9.42
N ALA A 221 -13.30 -2.68 -9.88
CA ALA A 221 -12.38 -3.59 -9.19
C ALA A 221 -11.95 -3.01 -7.84
N LEU A 222 -11.99 -3.83 -6.79
CA LEU A 222 -11.46 -3.44 -5.48
C LEU A 222 -9.93 -3.49 -5.44
N VAL A 223 -9.36 -4.42 -6.20
CA VAL A 223 -7.93 -4.59 -6.39
C VAL A 223 -7.69 -4.77 -7.89
N SER A 224 -6.77 -3.99 -8.45
CA SER A 224 -6.35 -4.12 -9.84
C SER A 224 -4.83 -4.15 -9.91
N VAL A 225 -4.29 -5.01 -10.75
CA VAL A 225 -2.85 -5.14 -10.96
C VAL A 225 -2.61 -5.08 -12.46
N ALA A 226 -1.68 -4.23 -12.86
CA ALA A 226 -1.11 -4.22 -14.20
C ALA A 226 0.40 -4.31 -14.07
N GLY A 227 1.04 -5.09 -14.93
CA GLY A 227 2.50 -5.11 -14.96
C GLY A 227 2.99 -5.61 -16.30
N ASN A 228 4.16 -5.10 -16.70
CA ASN A 228 4.89 -5.60 -17.86
C ASN A 228 5.79 -6.75 -17.42
N PHE A 229 5.21 -7.92 -17.15
CA PHE A 229 5.97 -9.07 -16.63
C PHE A 229 6.57 -9.91 -17.77
N PRO A 230 7.90 -10.11 -17.81
CA PRO A 230 8.49 -11.22 -18.53
C PRO A 230 7.86 -12.54 -18.07
N SER A 231 7.55 -13.44 -19.00
CA SER A 231 6.89 -14.72 -18.73
C SER A 231 7.57 -15.54 -17.62
N GLU A 232 8.90 -15.51 -17.57
CA GLU A 232 9.70 -16.23 -16.56
C GLU A 232 9.55 -15.66 -15.15
N GLN A 233 9.40 -14.33 -15.01
CA GLN A 233 9.22 -13.69 -13.69
C GLN A 233 7.80 -13.90 -13.16
N MET A 234 6.79 -13.96 -14.04
CA MET A 234 5.44 -14.35 -13.64
C MET A 234 5.42 -15.78 -13.10
N ARG A 235 6.10 -16.72 -13.75
CA ARG A 235 6.24 -18.09 -13.22
C ARG A 235 6.91 -18.09 -11.86
N GLN A 236 8.00 -17.33 -11.68
CA GLN A 236 8.65 -17.21 -10.38
C GLN A 236 7.78 -16.52 -9.31
N LEU A 237 6.89 -15.60 -9.69
CA LEU A 237 5.96 -14.97 -8.77
C LEU A 237 4.85 -15.95 -8.35
N LEU A 238 4.37 -16.79 -9.28
CA LEU A 238 3.41 -17.85 -9.01
C LEU A 238 4.03 -19.00 -8.20
N ASP A 239 5.27 -19.38 -8.50
CA ASP A 239 6.01 -20.46 -7.83
C ASP A 239 6.61 -20.00 -6.49
N GLY A 240 7.03 -18.74 -6.41
CA GLY A 240 7.63 -18.09 -5.24
C GLY A 240 6.61 -17.53 -4.26
N ALA A 241 5.35 -17.39 -4.67
CA ALA A 241 4.20 -17.36 -3.78
C ALA A 241 4.00 -18.76 -3.17
N GLY A 242 4.97 -19.20 -2.34
CA GLY A 242 4.76 -20.31 -1.41
C GLY A 242 3.45 -20.10 -0.66
N PRO A 243 2.79 -21.16 -0.15
CA PRO A 243 1.38 -21.17 0.20
C PRO A 243 1.05 -19.96 1.08
N LEU A 244 0.56 -18.91 0.42
CA LEU A 244 -0.05 -17.81 1.11
C LEU A 244 -1.22 -18.47 1.87
N PRO A 245 -1.51 -18.07 3.12
CA PRO A 245 -2.63 -18.61 3.89
C PRO A 245 -3.94 -18.05 3.32
N ILE A 246 -4.18 -18.28 2.03
CA ILE A 246 -5.35 -17.95 1.25
C ILE A 246 -6.00 -19.28 0.90
N SER A 247 -7.30 -19.37 1.09
CA SER A 247 -8.10 -20.49 0.58
C SER A 247 -7.89 -20.63 -0.93
N ASP A 248 -8.03 -21.84 -1.48
CA ASP A 248 -7.87 -22.09 -2.92
C ASP A 248 -8.86 -21.27 -3.77
N GLU A 249 -10.00 -20.87 -3.19
CA GLU A 249 -10.98 -19.93 -3.77
C GLU A 249 -10.42 -18.50 -3.91
N ALA A 250 -9.68 -18.02 -2.91
CA ALA A 250 -9.03 -16.72 -2.94
C ALA A 250 -7.83 -16.70 -3.90
N LYS A 251 -7.14 -17.84 -4.07
CA LYS A 251 -6.15 -17.99 -5.15
C LYS A 251 -6.82 -17.86 -6.52
N GLN A 252 -7.99 -18.45 -6.74
CA GLN A 252 -8.73 -18.33 -8.00
C GLN A 252 -9.25 -16.90 -8.25
N ALA A 253 -9.68 -16.19 -7.21
CA ALA A 253 -10.12 -14.80 -7.31
C ALA A 253 -8.98 -13.84 -7.66
N ILE A 254 -7.80 -14.05 -7.04
CA ILE A 254 -6.57 -13.33 -7.37
C ILE A 254 -6.08 -13.72 -8.78
N MET A 255 -6.29 -14.97 -9.21
CA MET A 255 -5.96 -15.42 -10.57
C MET A 255 -6.88 -14.86 -11.68
N SER A 256 -7.91 -14.06 -11.36
CA SER A 256 -8.65 -13.29 -12.37
C SER A 256 -7.89 -12.04 -12.89
N ILE A 257 -6.61 -11.88 -12.51
CA ILE A 257 -5.66 -10.94 -13.13
C ILE A 257 -5.75 -11.09 -14.65
N THR A 258 -6.25 -10.02 -15.27
CA THR A 258 -6.49 -9.97 -16.71
C THR A 258 -5.16 -10.02 -17.45
N GLN A 259 -4.88 -11.16 -18.09
CA GLN A 259 -3.77 -11.35 -19.03
C GLN A 259 -4.03 -10.61 -20.35
N LEU A 260 -2.99 -10.19 -21.07
CA LEU A 260 -2.45 -10.92 -22.23
C LEU A 260 -1.39 -10.13 -23.04
N TYR A 261 -0.35 -10.89 -23.44
CA TYR A 261 0.73 -10.69 -24.43
C TYR A 261 1.66 -9.47 -24.32
#